data_AF-A0AA35J372-F1
#
_entry.id   AF-A0AA35J372-F1
#
_cell.length_a   1.000
_cell.length_b   1.000
_cell.length_c   1.000
_cell.angle_alpha   90.00
_cell.angle_beta   90.00
_cell.angle_gamma   90.00
#
_symmetry.space_group_name_H-M   'P 1'
#
loop_
_entity.id
_entity.type
_entity.pdbx_description
1 polymer ?
#
loop_
_entity_poly.entity_id
_entity_poly.type
_entity_poly.pdbx_seq_one_letter_code
_entity_poly.pdbx_strand_id
1 'polypeptide(L)'
;MELNQVLEKKEEISQYLSNLVGLHEKALSDVNSASQVTSIRKDIAICLNDLCRINDLLVSHDGLLRREIESLFRDKEDLLDLNEREQLLCKERKSWHIERAVDTAQVDYIIDKNAIISISSHYRTSLNKYIESVGAENTILSYTDDVDPRTEETQNTGSSADQMMYNYKLLQLSHKQARSEIMKLENLLRDFKKDDKFIEEELKKQSGRIRSKISSIDLHLSKIEESKIRLMKRIGFESPLTQEKSLSEKLFNLRLSDTDENHSEREIISRKNFVHMKDLIELKIDNLQDQLTKNKNESSALVAQRDLWLDCQGRVGDLENKLITKLQNSSNSNISPNEMTEMIKSTIQYLNCLLESPDGKLTTTLITNERDVLLKACEELNSENATTTHGNRGATPPKPIDMYETHKDSNASSSLKQPASPPFLVASKSPPKIGISESIIKASKNGSISKKVD
;
A
#
# COMPACT_ATOMS: atom_id res chain seq x y z
N MET A 1 7.09 13.42 12.93
CA MET A 1 6.06 12.78 13.77
C MET A 1 4.98 12.33 12.82
N GLU A 2 4.66 11.04 12.81
CA GLU A 2 3.66 10.49 11.89
C GLU A 2 2.25 10.92 12.34
N LEU A 3 1.33 11.12 11.38
CA LEU A 3 -0.03 11.58 11.66
C LEU A 3 -0.73 10.70 12.71
N ASN A 4 -0.59 9.39 12.59
CA ASN A 4 -1.18 8.43 13.54
C ASN A 4 -0.70 8.64 14.97
N GLN A 5 0.60 8.91 15.17
CA GLN A 5 1.16 9.20 16.50
C GLN A 5 0.62 10.51 17.08
N VAL A 6 0.32 11.50 16.24
CA VAL A 6 -0.24 12.78 16.71
C VAL A 6 -1.71 12.61 17.10
N LEU A 7 -2.48 11.82 16.34
CA LEU A 7 -3.87 11.51 16.66
C LEU A 7 -3.98 10.67 17.94
N GLU A 8 -3.10 9.68 18.12
CA GLU A 8 -3.03 8.87 19.34
C GLU A 8 -2.73 9.75 20.56
N LYS A 9 -1.73 10.64 20.48
CA LYS A 9 -1.44 11.59 21.56
C LYS A 9 -2.59 12.56 21.84
N LYS A 10 -3.32 13.02 20.81
CA LYS A 10 -4.52 13.86 21.01
C LYS A 10 -5.52 13.14 21.92
N GLU A 11 -5.79 11.87 21.61
CA GLU A 11 -6.72 11.03 22.37
C GLU A 11 -6.22 10.77 23.80
N GLU A 12 -4.94 10.42 23.96
CA GLU A 12 -4.32 10.22 25.28
C GLU A 12 -4.46 11.46 26.18
N ILE A 13 -4.20 12.66 25.64
CA ILE A 13 -4.32 13.91 26.39
C ILE A 13 -5.78 14.22 26.72
N SER A 14 -6.72 13.96 25.80
CA SER A 14 -8.15 14.12 26.07
C SER A 14 -8.65 13.19 27.18
N GLN A 15 -8.18 11.95 27.22
CA GLN A 15 -8.50 11.01 28.29
C GLN A 15 -7.87 11.42 29.62
N TYR A 16 -6.60 11.84 29.60
CA TYR A 16 -5.92 12.33 30.80
C TYR A 16 -6.58 13.59 31.37
N LEU A 17 -6.99 14.54 30.51
CA LEU A 17 -7.75 15.72 30.90
C LEU A 17 -9.09 15.35 31.57
N SER A 18 -9.81 14.37 31.02
CA SER A 18 -11.07 13.88 31.62
C SER A 18 -10.85 13.31 33.02
N ASN A 19 -9.76 12.56 33.22
CA ASN A 19 -9.38 12.04 34.54
C ASN A 19 -9.00 13.16 35.51
N LEU A 20 -8.27 14.19 35.04
CA LEU A 20 -7.91 15.35 35.85
C LEU A 20 -9.14 16.13 36.31
N VAL A 21 -10.17 16.28 35.48
CA VAL A 21 -11.44 16.92 35.89
C VAL A 21 -12.09 16.18 37.06
N GLY A 22 -12.12 14.84 37.01
CA GLY A 22 -12.65 14.03 38.12
C GLY A 22 -11.79 14.08 39.38
N LEU A 23 -10.45 14.19 39.25
CA LEU A 23 -9.55 14.38 40.39
C LEU A 23 -9.70 15.78 41.01
N HIS A 24 -9.93 16.79 40.18
CA HIS A 24 -10.15 18.16 40.60
C HIS A 24 -11.39 18.28 41.48
N GLU A 25 -12.52 17.69 41.07
CA GLU A 25 -13.76 17.66 41.86
C GLU A 25 -13.56 17.01 43.24
N LYS A 26 -12.79 15.91 43.29
CA LYS A 26 -12.47 15.21 44.55
C LYS A 26 -11.55 16.05 45.44
N ALA A 27 -10.49 16.63 44.87
CA ALA A 27 -9.53 17.44 45.63
C ALA A 27 -10.17 18.72 46.20
N LEU A 28 -11.18 19.26 45.52
CA LEU A 28 -11.98 20.39 45.99
C LEU A 28 -12.94 20.02 47.15
N SER A 29 -13.31 18.75 47.29
CA SER A 29 -14.24 18.28 48.33
C SER A 29 -13.55 17.64 49.55
N ASP A 30 -12.32 17.16 49.41
CA ASP A 30 -11.56 16.48 50.46
C ASP A 30 -10.47 17.38 51.06
N VAL A 31 -10.59 17.65 52.36
CA VAL A 31 -9.67 18.49 53.13
C VAL A 31 -8.23 17.96 53.10
N ASN A 32 -8.03 16.64 53.01
CA ASN A 32 -6.69 16.04 52.96
C ASN A 32 -5.99 16.26 51.61
N SER A 33 -6.76 16.48 50.55
CA SER A 33 -6.29 16.62 49.17
C SER A 33 -6.19 18.08 48.71
N ALA A 34 -6.58 19.04 49.56
CA ALA A 34 -6.61 20.47 49.26
C ALA A 34 -5.24 21.03 48.79
N SER A 35 -4.14 20.50 49.30
CA SER A 35 -2.79 20.89 48.89
C SER A 35 -2.45 20.57 47.43
N GLN A 36 -3.20 19.65 46.79
CA GLN A 36 -2.98 19.22 45.41
C GLN A 36 -3.80 20.00 44.39
N VAL A 37 -4.76 20.83 44.82
CA VAL A 37 -5.66 21.57 43.94
C VAL A 37 -4.88 22.48 42.99
N THR A 38 -3.87 23.21 43.49
CA THR A 38 -3.05 24.11 42.68
C THR A 38 -2.25 23.37 41.60
N SER A 39 -1.71 22.18 41.92
CA SER A 39 -1.03 21.35 40.92
C SER A 39 -2.01 20.81 39.87
N ILE A 40 -3.18 20.34 40.29
CA ILE A 40 -4.20 19.81 39.37
C ILE A 40 -4.69 20.92 38.42
N ARG A 41 -4.93 22.15 38.92
CA ARG A 41 -5.33 23.28 38.07
C ARG A 41 -4.28 23.60 37.00
N LYS A 42 -3.00 23.54 37.38
CA LYS A 42 -1.87 23.73 36.45
C LYS A 42 -1.78 22.61 35.42
N ASP A 43 -1.97 21.36 35.81
CA ASP A 43 -1.93 20.21 34.91
C ASP A 43 -3.09 20.25 33.90
N ILE A 44 -4.28 20.68 34.32
CA ILE A 44 -5.43 20.95 33.43
C ILE A 44 -5.07 22.02 32.40
N ALA A 45 -4.46 23.13 32.83
CA ALA A 45 -4.05 24.20 31.92
C ALA A 45 -2.99 23.74 30.90
N ILE A 46 -2.04 22.88 31.33
CA ILE A 46 -1.04 22.27 30.45
C ILE A 46 -1.73 21.39 29.40
N CYS A 47 -2.66 20.53 29.81
CA CYS A 47 -3.38 19.65 28.88
C CYS A 47 -4.18 20.43 27.83
N LEU A 48 -4.89 21.49 28.24
CA LEU A 48 -5.62 22.36 27.31
C LEU A 48 -4.70 23.06 26.31
N ASN A 49 -3.51 23.50 26.77
CA ASN A 49 -2.51 24.10 25.89
C ASN A 49 -1.89 23.07 24.92
N ASP A 50 -1.61 21.86 25.40
CA ASP A 50 -1.09 20.78 24.56
C ASP A 50 -2.11 20.36 23.49
N LEU A 51 -3.41 20.30 23.84
CA LEU A 51 -4.48 20.08 22.87
C LEU A 51 -4.56 21.18 21.80
N CYS A 52 -4.43 22.45 22.19
CA CYS A 52 -4.37 23.57 21.24
C CYS A 52 -3.18 23.39 20.28
N ARG A 53 -1.99 23.12 20.82
CA ARG A 53 -0.77 22.96 20.03
C ARG A 53 -0.83 21.77 19.07
N ILE A 54 -1.40 20.64 19.52
CA ILE A 54 -1.62 19.46 18.67
C ILE A 54 -2.62 19.79 17.57
N ASN A 55 -3.70 20.50 17.89
CA ASN A 55 -4.70 20.86 16.90
C ASN A 55 -4.13 21.83 15.83
N ASP A 56 -3.29 22.78 16.23
CA ASP A 56 -2.57 23.65 15.29
C ASP A 56 -1.62 22.87 14.37
N LEU A 57 -0.92 21.86 14.92
CA LEU A 57 -0.07 20.95 14.13
C LEU A 57 -0.86 20.13 13.10
N LEU A 58 -2.10 19.77 13.41
CA LEU A 58 -2.99 19.03 12.51
C LEU A 58 -3.60 19.93 11.42
N VAL A 59 -3.97 21.17 11.76
CA VAL A 59 -4.82 22.05 10.94
C VAL A 59 -4.06 23.12 10.13
N SER A 60 -2.85 23.48 10.54
CA SER A 60 -2.04 24.54 9.91
C SER A 60 -1.90 24.38 8.38
N HIS A 61 -1.47 25.46 7.70
CA HIS A 61 -1.33 25.45 6.23
C HIS A 61 -0.50 24.26 5.71
N ASP A 62 0.55 23.88 6.44
CA ASP A 62 1.37 22.70 6.19
C ASP A 62 1.10 21.59 7.22
N GLY A 63 -0.13 21.51 7.71
CA GLY A 63 -0.56 20.56 8.73
C GLY A 63 -0.46 19.12 8.25
N LEU A 64 -0.32 18.20 9.20
CA LEU A 64 -0.11 16.78 8.91
C LEU A 64 -1.30 16.17 8.13
N LEU A 65 -2.53 16.60 8.43
CA LEU A 65 -3.73 16.14 7.72
C LEU A 65 -3.71 16.55 6.25
N ARG A 66 -3.33 17.81 5.95
CA ARG A 66 -3.27 18.30 4.57
C ARG A 66 -2.18 17.60 3.77
N ARG A 67 -1.00 17.37 4.37
CA ARG A 67 0.11 16.64 3.70
C ARG A 67 -0.28 15.20 3.36
N GLU A 68 -0.97 14.52 4.26
CA GLU A 68 -1.46 13.16 4.02
C GLU A 68 -2.52 13.15 2.92
N ILE A 69 -3.48 14.08 2.94
CA ILE A 69 -4.48 14.24 1.87
C ILE A 69 -3.78 14.47 0.51
N GLU A 70 -2.80 15.37 0.44
CA GLU A 70 -2.03 15.63 -0.78
C GLU A 70 -1.23 14.40 -1.24
N SER A 71 -0.70 13.60 -0.29
CA SER A 71 -0.03 12.34 -0.61
C SER A 71 -1.00 11.33 -1.22
N LEU A 72 -2.19 11.19 -0.63
CA LEU A 72 -3.22 10.30 -1.14
C LEU A 72 -3.76 10.74 -2.51
N PHE A 73 -3.85 12.04 -2.78
CA PHE A 73 -4.16 12.55 -4.11
C PHE A 73 -3.10 12.16 -5.15
N ARG A 74 -1.81 12.31 -4.81
CA ARG A 74 -0.71 11.86 -5.69
C ARG A 74 -0.77 10.34 -5.91
N ASP A 75 -0.97 9.56 -4.86
CA ASP A 75 -1.10 8.11 -4.97
C ASP A 75 -2.33 7.70 -5.81
N LYS A 76 -3.42 8.48 -5.78
CA LYS A 76 -4.59 8.30 -6.65
C LYS A 76 -4.27 8.56 -8.12
N GLU A 77 -3.59 9.66 -8.42
CA GLU A 77 -3.17 9.99 -9.79
C GLU A 77 -2.22 8.92 -10.33
N ASP A 78 -1.20 8.53 -9.56
CA ASP A 78 -0.28 7.45 -9.90
C ASP A 78 -1.03 6.13 -10.21
N LEU A 79 -2.06 5.79 -9.43
CA LEU A 79 -2.89 4.61 -9.65
C LEU A 79 -3.66 4.67 -10.99
N LEU A 80 -4.23 5.83 -11.30
CA LEU A 80 -4.96 6.05 -12.56
C LEU A 80 -4.03 5.92 -13.77
N ASP A 81 -2.87 6.57 -13.72
CA ASP A 81 -1.87 6.53 -14.78
C ASP A 81 -1.34 5.11 -15.03
N LEU A 82 -1.07 4.37 -13.95
CA LEU A 82 -0.65 2.96 -14.05
C LEU A 82 -1.72 2.08 -14.68
N ASN A 83 -2.99 2.32 -14.37
CA ASN A 83 -4.10 1.58 -14.92
C ASN A 83 -4.38 1.93 -16.39
N GLU A 84 -4.28 3.19 -16.78
CA GLU A 84 -4.37 3.59 -18.19
C GLU A 84 -3.26 2.94 -19.01
N ARG A 85 -2.02 2.99 -18.51
CA ARG A 85 -0.87 2.37 -19.17
C ARG A 85 -1.01 0.85 -19.30
N GLU A 86 -1.53 0.19 -18.28
CA GLU A 86 -1.85 -1.25 -18.33
C GLU A 86 -2.89 -1.54 -19.42
N GLN A 87 -3.98 -0.76 -19.48
CA GLN A 87 -5.01 -0.95 -20.50
C GLN A 87 -4.47 -0.77 -21.92
N LEU A 88 -3.60 0.23 -22.14
CA LEU A 88 -2.93 0.44 -23.43
C LEU A 88 -2.05 -0.76 -23.80
N LEU A 89 -1.22 -1.25 -22.88
CA LEU A 89 -0.36 -2.42 -23.12
C LEU A 89 -1.16 -3.71 -23.33
N CYS A 90 -2.28 -3.89 -22.62
CA CYS A 90 -3.18 -5.02 -22.83
C CYS A 90 -3.84 -4.99 -24.21
N LYS A 91 -4.25 -3.79 -24.69
CA LYS A 91 -4.75 -3.62 -26.07
C LYS A 91 -3.65 -3.90 -27.09
N GLU A 92 -2.43 -3.40 -26.86
CA GLU A 92 -1.29 -3.66 -27.72
C GLU A 92 -0.98 -5.17 -27.78
N ARG A 93 -0.92 -5.85 -26.63
CA ARG A 93 -0.72 -7.31 -26.54
C ARG A 93 -1.74 -8.08 -27.37
N LYS A 94 -3.02 -7.71 -27.29
CA LYS A 94 -4.10 -8.32 -28.08
C LYS A 94 -3.90 -8.11 -29.59
N SER A 95 -3.42 -6.94 -30.01
CA SER A 95 -3.13 -6.67 -31.44
C SER A 95 -1.98 -7.50 -32.01
N TRP A 96 -1.06 -7.95 -31.16
CA TRP A 96 0.04 -8.86 -31.55
C TRP A 96 -0.37 -10.33 -31.53
N HIS A 97 -1.56 -10.66 -31.00
CA HIS A 97 -2.08 -12.01 -31.04
C HIS A 97 -2.59 -12.27 -32.45
N ILE A 98 -1.76 -12.94 -33.25
CA ILE A 98 -2.17 -13.51 -34.52
C ILE A 98 -3.11 -14.65 -34.13
N GLU A 99 -4.42 -14.35 -34.11
CA GLU A 99 -5.43 -15.40 -34.10
C GLU A 99 -5.04 -16.39 -35.19
N ARG A 100 -5.13 -17.68 -34.88
CA ARG A 100 -4.84 -18.79 -35.78
C ARG A 100 -5.87 -18.86 -36.93
N ALA A 101 -6.42 -17.72 -37.35
CA ALA A 101 -7.36 -17.49 -38.44
C ALA A 101 -6.69 -17.59 -39.83
N VAL A 102 -5.66 -18.42 -39.95
CA VAL A 102 -5.09 -18.81 -41.26
C VAL A 102 -6.14 -19.59 -42.07
N ASP A 103 -7.14 -20.18 -41.40
CA ASP A 103 -8.20 -20.97 -42.05
C ASP A 103 -9.37 -20.12 -42.58
N THR A 104 -9.44 -18.81 -42.32
CA THR A 104 -10.59 -17.96 -42.70
C THR A 104 -10.24 -16.62 -43.33
N ALA A 105 -8.97 -16.23 -43.41
CA ALA A 105 -8.59 -15.11 -44.24
C ALA A 105 -8.89 -15.46 -45.71
N GLN A 106 -9.93 -14.84 -46.30
CA GLN A 106 -9.99 -14.62 -47.74
C GLN A 106 -8.77 -13.78 -48.11
N VAL A 107 -7.63 -14.43 -48.28
CA VAL A 107 -6.53 -13.88 -49.04
C VAL A 107 -7.10 -13.78 -50.44
N ASP A 108 -7.34 -12.56 -50.92
CA ASP A 108 -7.63 -12.30 -52.32
C ASP A 108 -6.43 -12.83 -53.12
N TYR A 109 -6.50 -14.10 -53.51
CA TYR A 109 -5.58 -14.69 -54.47
C TYR A 109 -5.86 -14.00 -55.80
N ILE A 110 -5.20 -12.87 -56.02
CA ILE A 110 -5.03 -12.33 -57.36
C ILE A 110 -4.09 -13.32 -58.04
N ILE A 111 -4.68 -14.33 -58.68
CA ILE A 111 -3.96 -15.21 -59.59
C ILE A 111 -3.52 -14.30 -60.73
N ASP A 112 -2.29 -13.82 -60.65
CA ASP A 112 -1.66 -13.15 -61.77
C ASP A 112 -1.70 -14.12 -62.95
N LYS A 113 -2.34 -13.72 -64.04
CA LYS A 113 -2.41 -14.54 -65.25
C LYS A 113 -1.01 -14.83 -65.82
N ASN A 114 -0.02 -14.02 -65.44
CA ASN A 114 1.39 -14.25 -65.77
C ASN A 114 2.07 -15.31 -64.89
N ALA A 115 1.45 -15.74 -63.78
CA ALA A 115 1.95 -16.82 -62.91
C ALA A 115 1.51 -18.21 -63.39
N ILE A 116 0.78 -18.31 -64.50
CA ILE A 116 0.41 -19.60 -65.10
C ILE A 116 1.64 -20.17 -65.83
N ILE A 117 2.28 -21.16 -65.20
CA ILE A 117 3.38 -21.90 -65.83
C ILE A 117 2.75 -22.95 -66.78
N SER A 118 2.66 -22.61 -68.07
CA SER A 118 2.25 -23.57 -69.11
C SER A 118 3.46 -24.37 -69.59
N ILE A 119 3.45 -25.68 -69.35
CA ILE A 119 4.48 -26.60 -69.85
C ILE A 119 3.92 -27.28 -71.11
N SER A 120 4.19 -26.69 -72.27
CA SER A 120 3.81 -27.29 -73.56
C SER A 120 4.87 -28.32 -74.00
N SER A 121 4.54 -29.60 -73.89
CA SER A 121 5.42 -30.71 -74.28
C SER A 121 5.09 -31.23 -75.68
N HIS A 122 6.10 -31.37 -76.54
CA HIS A 122 5.91 -31.87 -77.92
C HIS A 122 6.78 -33.10 -78.26
N TYR A 123 7.53 -33.65 -77.29
CA TYR A 123 8.35 -34.85 -77.53
C TYR A 123 7.49 -36.04 -77.96
N ARG A 124 6.24 -36.12 -77.46
CA ARG A 124 5.26 -37.15 -77.85
C ARG A 124 4.94 -37.13 -79.34
N THR A 125 4.96 -35.97 -80.00
CA THR A 125 4.69 -35.89 -81.45
C THR A 125 5.78 -36.60 -82.25
N SER A 126 7.05 -36.38 -81.90
CA SER A 126 8.18 -37.06 -82.54
C SER A 126 8.25 -38.54 -82.15
N LEU A 127 7.98 -38.85 -80.89
CA LEU A 127 7.92 -40.23 -80.40
C LEU A 127 6.82 -41.05 -81.10
N ASN A 128 5.62 -40.49 -81.24
CA ASN A 128 4.49 -41.17 -81.88
C ASN A 128 4.77 -41.39 -83.37
N LYS A 129 5.36 -40.42 -84.08
CA LYS A 129 5.79 -40.60 -85.47
C LYS A 129 6.84 -41.71 -85.64
N TYR A 130 7.68 -41.92 -84.63
CA TYR A 130 8.63 -43.04 -84.60
C TYR A 130 7.92 -44.38 -84.36
N ILE A 131 6.97 -44.40 -83.42
CA ILE A 131 6.17 -45.61 -83.13
C ILE A 131 5.33 -46.00 -84.35
N GLU A 132 4.74 -45.03 -85.05
CA GLU A 132 3.98 -45.24 -86.30
C GLU A 132 4.87 -45.74 -87.45
N SER A 133 6.15 -45.33 -87.50
CA SER A 133 7.07 -45.74 -88.57
C SER A 133 7.75 -47.09 -88.34
N VAL A 134 7.82 -47.57 -87.10
CA VAL A 134 8.48 -48.83 -86.70
C VAL A 134 7.48 -49.93 -86.32
N GLY A 135 6.28 -49.56 -85.86
CA GLY A 135 5.31 -50.47 -85.22
C GLY A 135 5.62 -50.62 -83.73
N ALA A 136 4.60 -50.62 -82.88
CA ALA A 136 4.78 -50.66 -81.42
C ALA A 136 5.39 -52.00 -80.96
N GLU A 137 5.02 -53.08 -81.64
CA GLU A 137 5.49 -54.46 -81.49
C GLU A 137 6.98 -54.66 -81.78
N ASN A 138 7.58 -53.77 -82.57
CA ASN A 138 9.01 -53.82 -82.92
C ASN A 138 9.85 -52.85 -82.07
N THR A 139 9.26 -52.30 -81.01
CA THR A 139 9.99 -51.48 -80.03
C THR A 139 10.35 -52.27 -78.79
N ILE A 140 11.35 -51.80 -78.04
CA ILE A 140 11.86 -52.43 -76.81
C ILE A 140 10.75 -52.64 -75.75
N LEU A 141 9.65 -51.88 -75.81
CA LEU A 141 8.50 -51.99 -74.89
C LEU A 141 7.63 -53.23 -75.13
N SER A 142 7.79 -53.92 -76.27
CA SER A 142 7.01 -55.13 -76.61
C SER A 142 7.63 -56.43 -76.08
N TYR A 143 8.84 -56.38 -75.54
CA TYR A 143 9.46 -57.54 -74.89
C TYR A 143 8.95 -57.64 -73.45
N THR A 144 7.76 -58.20 -73.29
CA THR A 144 7.37 -58.83 -72.01
C THR A 144 8.24 -60.07 -71.81
N ASP A 145 8.72 -60.29 -70.58
CA ASP A 145 9.69 -61.31 -70.11
C ASP A 145 9.43 -62.79 -70.46
N ASP A 146 8.48 -63.12 -71.35
CA ASP A 146 8.10 -64.48 -71.73
C ASP A 146 8.32 -64.79 -73.22
N VAL A 147 9.43 -64.33 -73.82
CA VAL A 147 9.79 -64.74 -75.19
C VAL A 147 11.21 -65.30 -75.26
N ASP A 148 11.25 -66.59 -75.61
CA ASP A 148 12.41 -67.46 -75.86
C ASP A 148 13.52 -66.77 -76.69
N PRO A 149 14.80 -66.77 -76.26
CA PRO A 149 15.91 -66.07 -76.93
C PRO A 149 16.36 -66.70 -78.27
N ARG A 150 15.49 -67.44 -78.96
CA ARG A 150 15.81 -68.13 -80.23
C ARG A 150 15.08 -67.59 -81.46
N THR A 151 14.49 -66.40 -81.37
CA THR A 151 13.84 -65.73 -82.50
C THR A 151 14.38 -64.30 -82.66
N GLU A 152 15.69 -64.13 -82.81
CA GLU A 152 16.30 -62.82 -83.08
C GLU A 152 16.35 -62.44 -84.57
N GLU A 153 15.91 -63.28 -85.51
CA GLU A 153 16.21 -63.06 -86.94
C GLU A 153 15.03 -62.92 -87.90
N THR A 154 13.80 -62.65 -87.45
CA THR A 154 12.67 -62.62 -88.41
C THR A 154 11.66 -61.52 -88.15
N GLN A 155 12.07 -60.24 -88.32
CA GLN A 155 11.21 -59.16 -88.83
C GLN A 155 11.94 -57.81 -89.07
N ASN A 156 13.17 -57.81 -89.61
CA ASN A 156 13.85 -56.56 -90.01
C ASN A 156 14.42 -56.61 -91.44
N THR A 157 13.77 -57.32 -92.35
CA THR A 157 14.17 -57.44 -93.77
C THR A 157 13.39 -56.50 -94.68
N GLY A 158 13.33 -55.21 -94.33
CA GLY A 158 12.70 -54.19 -95.18
C GLY A 158 12.97 -52.73 -94.83
N SER A 159 13.83 -52.41 -93.86
CA SER A 159 14.13 -51.02 -93.53
C SER A 159 15.35 -50.55 -94.33
N SER A 160 15.12 -49.68 -95.32
CA SER A 160 16.21 -49.01 -96.05
C SER A 160 17.12 -48.27 -95.07
N ALA A 161 18.43 -48.21 -95.35
CA ALA A 161 19.40 -47.48 -94.52
C ALA A 161 18.93 -46.03 -94.23
N ASP A 162 18.22 -45.41 -95.17
CA ASP A 162 17.63 -44.09 -95.03
C ASP A 162 16.51 -44.04 -93.98
N GLN A 163 15.71 -45.11 -93.85
CA GLN A 163 14.61 -45.21 -92.90
C GLN A 163 15.11 -45.47 -91.48
N MET A 164 16.17 -46.28 -91.32
CA MET A 164 16.86 -46.42 -90.04
C MET A 164 17.48 -45.09 -89.58
N MET A 165 18.11 -44.35 -90.49
CA MET A 165 18.69 -43.04 -90.18
C MET A 165 17.63 -41.99 -89.84
N TYR A 166 16.48 -42.03 -90.51
CA TYR A 166 15.33 -41.18 -90.20
C TYR A 166 14.75 -41.49 -88.81
N ASN A 167 14.53 -42.76 -88.49
CA ASN A 167 14.02 -43.21 -87.19
C ASN A 167 14.98 -42.87 -86.05
N TYR A 168 16.29 -43.05 -86.26
CA TYR A 168 17.32 -42.64 -85.32
C TYR A 168 17.30 -41.13 -85.06
N LYS A 169 17.19 -40.30 -86.11
CA LYS A 169 17.06 -38.84 -85.98
C LYS A 169 15.81 -38.46 -85.19
N LEU A 170 14.69 -39.14 -85.41
CA LEU A 170 13.42 -38.86 -84.75
C LEU A 170 13.45 -39.21 -83.25
N LEU A 171 14.05 -40.35 -82.89
CA LEU A 171 14.35 -40.70 -81.50
C LEU A 171 15.33 -39.73 -80.86
N GLN A 172 16.38 -39.32 -81.57
CA GLN A 172 17.35 -38.37 -81.06
C GLN A 172 16.71 -37.00 -80.78
N LEU A 173 15.80 -36.55 -81.65
CA LEU A 173 15.03 -35.31 -81.45
C LEU A 173 14.08 -35.43 -80.27
N SER A 174 13.32 -36.53 -80.17
CA SER A 174 12.42 -36.79 -79.04
C SER A 174 13.17 -36.83 -77.71
N HIS A 175 14.30 -37.54 -77.66
CA HIS A 175 15.14 -37.65 -76.48
C HIS A 175 15.77 -36.31 -76.08
N LYS A 176 16.29 -35.53 -77.04
CA LYS A 176 16.81 -34.17 -76.79
C LYS A 176 15.72 -33.26 -76.23
N GLN A 177 14.52 -33.33 -76.77
CA GLN A 177 13.40 -32.53 -76.32
C GLN A 177 12.93 -32.93 -74.91
N ALA A 178 12.70 -34.22 -74.67
CA ALA A 178 12.32 -34.73 -73.36
C ALA A 178 13.35 -34.37 -72.28
N ARG A 179 14.65 -34.51 -72.58
CA ARG A 179 15.74 -34.13 -71.67
C ARG A 179 15.75 -32.63 -71.37
N SER A 180 15.50 -31.78 -72.38
CA SER A 180 15.42 -30.33 -72.18
C SER A 180 14.23 -29.91 -71.30
N GLU A 181 13.10 -30.60 -71.41
CA GLU A 181 11.90 -30.36 -70.60
C GLU A 181 12.09 -30.82 -69.15
N ILE A 182 12.72 -31.99 -68.95
CA ILE A 182 13.13 -32.47 -67.63
C ILE A 182 14.04 -31.44 -66.95
N MET A 183 15.04 -30.91 -67.66
CA MET A 183 15.92 -29.87 -67.11
C MET A 183 15.17 -28.58 -66.73
N LYS A 184 14.15 -28.18 -67.50
CA LYS A 184 13.31 -27.01 -67.16
C LYS A 184 12.49 -27.25 -65.89
N LEU A 185 11.90 -28.43 -65.74
CA LEU A 185 11.16 -28.85 -64.54
C LEU A 185 12.07 -28.94 -63.31
N GLU A 186 13.28 -29.49 -63.45
CA GLU A 186 14.27 -29.56 -62.37
C GLU A 186 14.73 -28.18 -61.92
N ASN A 187 14.92 -27.24 -62.85
CA ASN A 187 15.24 -25.85 -62.52
C ASN A 187 14.07 -25.18 -61.79
N LEU A 188 12.84 -25.36 -62.27
CA LEU A 188 11.65 -24.81 -61.59
C LEU A 188 11.49 -25.37 -60.17
N LEU A 189 11.70 -26.68 -59.99
CA LEU A 189 11.68 -27.30 -58.66
C LEU A 189 12.77 -26.74 -57.75
N ARG A 190 13.95 -26.45 -58.31
CA ARG A 190 15.05 -25.83 -57.57
C ARG A 190 14.68 -24.41 -57.11
N ASP A 191 14.05 -23.64 -57.98
CA ASP A 191 13.59 -22.28 -57.66
C ASP A 191 12.51 -22.32 -56.58
N PHE A 192 11.49 -23.19 -56.70
CA PHE A 192 10.50 -23.37 -55.65
C PHE A 192 11.11 -23.81 -54.31
N LYS A 193 12.09 -24.72 -54.31
CA LYS A 193 12.81 -25.11 -53.08
C LYS A 193 13.61 -23.97 -52.48
N LYS A 194 14.11 -23.05 -53.29
CA LYS A 194 14.84 -21.86 -52.82
C LYS A 194 13.86 -20.87 -52.20
N ASP A 195 12.72 -20.64 -52.85
CA ASP A 195 11.67 -19.75 -52.36
C ASP A 195 11.03 -20.30 -51.08
N ASP A 196 10.78 -21.60 -50.99
CA ASP A 196 10.28 -22.28 -49.79
C ASP A 196 11.22 -22.08 -48.60
N LYS A 197 12.54 -22.30 -48.79
CA LYS A 197 13.55 -22.01 -47.75
C LYS A 197 13.57 -20.55 -47.34
N PHE A 198 13.45 -19.63 -48.30
CA PHE A 198 13.39 -18.20 -48.02
C PHE A 198 12.14 -17.86 -47.18
N ILE A 199 10.98 -18.43 -47.54
CA ILE A 199 9.73 -18.25 -46.79
C ILE A 199 9.86 -18.80 -45.37
N GLU A 200 10.43 -20.00 -45.19
CA GLU A 200 10.67 -20.58 -43.86
C GLU A 200 11.59 -19.69 -43.00
N GLU A 201 12.69 -19.20 -43.57
CA GLU A 201 13.63 -18.32 -42.88
C GLU A 201 12.99 -16.98 -42.50
N GLU A 202 12.24 -16.36 -43.41
CA GLU A 202 11.58 -15.09 -43.14
C GLU A 202 10.42 -15.27 -42.14
N LEU A 203 9.65 -16.37 -42.21
CA LEU A 203 8.62 -16.71 -41.23
C LEU A 203 9.25 -16.91 -39.83
N LYS A 204 10.38 -17.60 -39.74
CA LYS A 204 11.13 -17.75 -38.49
C LYS A 204 11.61 -16.41 -37.94
N LYS A 205 12.10 -15.52 -38.80
CA LYS A 205 12.54 -14.17 -38.39
C LYS A 205 11.39 -13.29 -37.92
N GLN A 206 10.26 -13.30 -38.62
CA GLN A 206 9.08 -12.53 -38.26
C GLN A 206 8.42 -13.05 -36.98
N SER A 207 8.27 -14.38 -36.84
CA SER A 207 7.79 -14.99 -35.60
C SER A 207 8.71 -14.69 -34.40
N GLY A 208 10.04 -14.65 -34.62
CA GLY A 208 11.00 -14.19 -33.62
C GLY A 208 10.79 -12.73 -33.20
N ARG A 209 10.53 -11.83 -34.17
CA ARG A 209 10.21 -10.41 -33.90
C ARG A 209 8.91 -10.25 -33.12
N ILE A 210 7.85 -10.95 -33.53
CA ILE A 210 6.55 -10.94 -32.84
C ILE A 210 6.72 -11.42 -31.40
N ARG A 211 7.41 -12.55 -31.20
CA ARG A 211 7.69 -13.08 -29.85
C ARG A 211 8.47 -12.08 -29.00
N SER A 212 9.50 -11.47 -29.55
CA SER A 212 10.29 -10.46 -28.83
C SER A 212 9.44 -9.25 -28.41
N LYS A 213 8.53 -8.79 -29.27
CA LYS A 213 7.60 -7.70 -28.95
C LYS A 213 6.60 -8.09 -27.86
N ILE A 214 6.00 -9.27 -27.97
CA ILE A 214 5.10 -9.81 -26.93
C ILE A 214 5.84 -9.90 -25.59
N SER A 215 7.05 -10.47 -25.55
CA SER A 215 7.85 -10.56 -24.32
C SER A 215 8.23 -9.19 -23.75
N SER A 216 8.47 -8.19 -24.60
CA SER A 216 8.70 -6.81 -24.16
C SER A 216 7.46 -6.22 -23.49
N ILE A 217 6.28 -6.43 -24.07
CA ILE A 217 5.00 -5.98 -23.50
C ILE A 217 4.73 -6.68 -22.17
N ASP A 218 4.93 -7.99 -22.10
CA ASP A 218 4.75 -8.77 -20.87
C ASP A 218 5.69 -8.26 -19.76
N LEU A 219 6.94 -7.93 -20.07
CA LEU A 219 7.89 -7.34 -19.12
C LEU A 219 7.44 -5.95 -18.63
N HIS A 220 6.83 -5.14 -19.50
CA HIS A 220 6.25 -3.86 -19.08
C HIS A 220 5.02 -4.04 -18.20
N LEU A 221 4.15 -5.02 -18.51
CA LEU A 221 3.00 -5.37 -17.68
C LEU A 221 3.43 -5.85 -16.29
N SER A 222 4.46 -6.70 -16.18
CA SER A 222 5.00 -7.13 -14.89
C SER A 222 5.55 -5.96 -14.06
N LYS A 223 6.25 -5.00 -14.69
CA LYS A 223 6.73 -3.79 -13.99
C LYS A 223 5.57 -2.94 -13.46
N ILE A 224 4.47 -2.85 -14.21
CA ILE A 224 3.26 -2.16 -13.76
C ILE A 224 2.64 -2.90 -12.58
N GLU A 225 2.52 -4.23 -12.64
CA GLU A 225 2.02 -5.05 -11.53
C GLU A 225 2.85 -4.85 -10.25
N GLU A 226 4.18 -4.86 -10.34
CA GLU A 226 5.07 -4.57 -9.20
C GLU A 226 4.89 -3.15 -8.65
N SER A 227 4.69 -2.16 -9.53
CA SER A 227 4.44 -0.78 -9.11
C SER A 227 3.08 -0.64 -8.39
N LYS A 228 2.04 -1.31 -8.88
CA LYS A 228 0.73 -1.38 -8.23
C LYS A 228 0.83 -2.05 -6.86
N ILE A 229 1.55 -3.16 -6.74
CA ILE A 229 1.77 -3.86 -5.45
C ILE A 229 2.49 -2.93 -4.44
N ARG A 230 3.51 -2.19 -4.88
CA ARG A 230 4.18 -1.21 -4.02
C ARG A 230 3.24 -0.09 -3.57
N LEU A 231 2.40 0.40 -4.48
CA LEU A 231 1.40 1.41 -4.18
C LEU A 231 0.34 0.88 -3.20
N MET A 232 -0.12 -0.38 -3.38
CA MET A 232 -1.03 -1.07 -2.46
C MET A 232 -0.46 -1.13 -1.04
N LYS A 233 0.81 -1.54 -0.91
CA LYS A 233 1.50 -1.57 0.39
C LYS A 233 1.62 -0.19 1.03
N ARG A 234 1.89 0.85 0.23
CA ARG A 234 1.98 2.24 0.73
C ARG A 234 0.63 2.72 1.30
N ILE A 235 -0.46 2.35 0.64
CA ILE A 235 -1.82 2.77 1.02
C ILE A 235 -2.39 1.90 2.17
N GLY A 236 -1.73 0.77 2.47
CA GLY A 236 -2.16 -0.17 3.51
C GLY A 236 -3.24 -1.16 3.04
N PHE A 237 -3.36 -1.36 1.73
CA PHE A 237 -4.26 -2.36 1.16
C PHE A 237 -3.51 -3.69 0.98
N GLU A 238 -3.89 -4.72 1.74
CA GLU A 238 -3.43 -6.08 1.53
C GLU A 238 -4.27 -6.75 0.43
N SER A 239 -3.63 -7.03 -0.71
CA SER A 239 -4.28 -7.79 -1.77
C SER A 239 -4.37 -9.26 -1.39
N PRO A 240 -5.49 -9.95 -1.71
CA PRO A 240 -5.56 -11.42 -1.65
C PRO A 240 -4.48 -12.11 -2.50
N LEU A 241 -3.96 -11.44 -3.55
CA LEU A 241 -2.86 -11.94 -4.38
C LEU A 241 -1.49 -11.86 -3.70
N THR A 242 -1.34 -10.99 -2.70
CA THR A 242 -0.09 -10.80 -1.95
C THR A 242 -0.01 -11.62 -0.68
N GLN A 243 -1.07 -12.34 -0.28
CA GLN A 243 -0.92 -13.40 0.72
C GLN A 243 0.10 -14.39 0.19
N GLU A 244 1.22 -14.51 0.90
CA GLU A 244 2.26 -15.49 0.60
C GLU A 244 1.63 -16.88 0.69
N LYS A 245 1.17 -17.39 -0.46
CA LYS A 245 0.71 -18.77 -0.58
C LYS A 245 1.79 -19.65 0.03
N SER A 246 1.39 -20.49 0.99
CA SER A 246 2.29 -21.41 1.68
C SER A 246 3.13 -22.17 0.66
N LEU A 247 4.37 -22.53 1.00
CA LEU A 247 5.28 -23.29 0.11
C LEU A 247 4.60 -24.59 -0.37
N SER A 248 3.72 -25.16 0.45
CA SER A 248 2.86 -26.30 0.09
C SER A 248 1.82 -25.98 -1.00
N GLU A 249 1.18 -24.81 -0.96
CA GLU A 249 0.24 -24.36 -1.99
C GLU A 249 0.94 -24.00 -3.30
N LYS A 250 2.15 -23.44 -3.24
CA LYS A 250 2.97 -23.18 -4.43
C LYS A 250 3.37 -24.47 -5.15
N LEU A 251 3.75 -25.50 -4.39
CA LEU A 251 4.09 -26.82 -4.94
C LEU A 251 2.87 -27.58 -5.49
N PHE A 252 1.70 -27.42 -4.87
CA PHE A 252 0.46 -28.05 -5.35
C PHE A 252 -0.09 -27.37 -6.62
N ASN A 253 0.00 -26.03 -6.69
CA ASN A 253 -0.44 -25.25 -7.85
C ASN A 253 0.48 -25.39 -9.07
N LEU A 254 1.77 -25.69 -8.89
CA LEU A 254 2.69 -26.00 -10.00
C LEU A 254 2.24 -27.21 -10.83
N ARG A 255 1.40 -28.09 -10.27
CA ARG A 255 0.90 -29.29 -10.98
C ARG A 255 -0.41 -29.03 -11.75
N LEU A 256 -1.02 -27.85 -11.62
CA LEU A 256 -2.37 -27.52 -12.12
C LEU A 256 -2.48 -26.14 -12.83
N SER A 257 -1.39 -25.37 -12.99
CA SER A 257 -1.49 -23.91 -13.28
C SER A 257 -1.40 -23.46 -14.74
N ASP A 258 -1.32 -24.35 -15.73
CA ASP A 258 -1.27 -23.96 -17.15
C ASP A 258 -2.65 -23.98 -17.86
N THR A 259 -3.74 -23.73 -17.13
CA THR A 259 -5.07 -23.56 -17.74
C THR A 259 -5.49 -22.09 -17.78
N ASP A 260 -6.02 -21.67 -18.93
CA ASP A 260 -6.53 -20.33 -19.29
C ASP A 260 -7.47 -19.72 -18.23
N GLU A 261 -8.15 -20.56 -17.45
CA GLU A 261 -9.05 -20.15 -16.36
C GLU A 261 -8.34 -19.33 -15.27
N ASN A 262 -7.11 -19.69 -14.89
CA ASN A 262 -6.30 -18.96 -13.90
C ASN A 262 -5.91 -17.56 -14.41
N HIS A 263 -5.74 -17.37 -15.73
CA HIS A 263 -5.40 -16.07 -16.30
C HIS A 263 -6.62 -15.13 -16.27
N SER A 264 -7.80 -15.65 -16.59
CA SER A 264 -9.05 -14.88 -16.52
C SER A 264 -9.40 -14.50 -15.07
N GLU A 265 -9.21 -15.41 -14.11
CA GLU A 265 -9.48 -15.14 -12.70
C GLU A 265 -8.52 -14.07 -12.16
N ARG A 266 -7.23 -14.14 -12.52
CA ARG A 266 -6.22 -13.14 -12.16
C ARG A 266 -6.54 -11.76 -12.73
N GLU A 267 -7.02 -11.70 -13.97
CA GLU A 267 -7.46 -10.44 -14.59
C GLU A 267 -8.69 -9.84 -13.89
N ILE A 268 -9.66 -10.70 -13.52
CA ILE A 268 -10.85 -10.29 -12.75
C ILE A 268 -10.45 -9.76 -11.37
N ILE A 269 -9.57 -10.46 -10.65
CA ILE A 269 -9.10 -10.03 -9.33
C ILE A 269 -8.31 -8.72 -9.44
N SER A 270 -7.43 -8.57 -10.44
CA SER A 270 -6.68 -7.32 -10.66
C SER A 270 -7.62 -6.13 -10.90
N ARG A 271 -8.67 -6.31 -11.71
CA ARG A 271 -9.67 -5.28 -11.97
C ARG A 271 -10.48 -4.91 -10.72
N LYS A 272 -10.89 -5.91 -9.94
CA LYS A 272 -11.58 -5.68 -8.65
C LYS A 272 -10.68 -4.94 -7.66
N ASN A 273 -9.41 -5.34 -7.56
CA ASN A 273 -8.44 -4.70 -6.69
C ASN A 273 -8.23 -3.22 -7.03
N PHE A 274 -8.16 -2.87 -8.32
CA PHE A 274 -8.05 -1.48 -8.73
C PHE A 274 -9.24 -0.65 -8.25
N VAL A 275 -10.47 -1.15 -8.42
CA VAL A 275 -11.69 -0.48 -7.95
C VAL A 275 -11.65 -0.31 -6.44
N HIS A 276 -11.42 -1.38 -5.69
CA HIS A 276 -11.35 -1.32 -4.22
C HIS A 276 -10.24 -0.41 -3.71
N MET A 277 -9.09 -0.36 -4.39
CA MET A 277 -7.98 0.51 -4.02
C MET A 277 -8.34 1.97 -4.26
N LYS A 278 -8.97 2.28 -5.40
CA LYS A 278 -9.49 3.62 -5.68
C LYS A 278 -10.52 4.05 -4.62
N ASP A 279 -11.49 3.19 -4.32
CA ASP A 279 -12.54 3.46 -3.35
C ASP A 279 -11.97 3.67 -1.95
N LEU A 280 -10.96 2.89 -1.56
CA LEU A 280 -10.26 3.07 -0.27
C LEU A 280 -9.53 4.40 -0.20
N ILE A 281 -8.81 4.79 -1.25
CA ILE A 281 -8.13 6.08 -1.31
C ILE A 281 -9.14 7.22 -1.19
N GLU A 282 -10.24 7.16 -1.93
CA GLU A 282 -11.32 8.16 -1.87
C GLU A 282 -11.93 8.24 -0.46
N LEU A 283 -12.28 7.10 0.13
CA LEU A 283 -12.81 7.03 1.49
C LEU A 283 -11.82 7.61 2.53
N LYS A 284 -10.52 7.33 2.38
CA LYS A 284 -9.48 7.85 3.27
C LYS A 284 -9.30 9.36 3.10
N ILE A 285 -9.37 9.87 1.87
CA ILE A 285 -9.35 11.31 1.59
C ILE A 285 -10.55 11.99 2.24
N ASP A 286 -11.75 11.45 2.05
CA ASP A 286 -12.99 12.02 2.59
C ASP A 286 -12.96 12.04 4.13
N ASN A 287 -12.54 10.93 4.76
CA ASN A 287 -12.38 10.85 6.21
C ASN A 287 -11.36 11.88 6.72
N LEU A 288 -10.20 12.02 6.07
CA LEU A 288 -9.20 13.01 6.47
C LEU A 288 -9.68 14.46 6.26
N GLN A 289 -10.51 14.71 5.23
CA GLN A 289 -11.15 16.01 5.03
C GLN A 289 -12.18 16.30 6.13
N ASP A 290 -13.00 15.32 6.51
CA ASP A 290 -13.93 15.43 7.63
C ASP A 290 -13.19 15.69 8.96
N GLN A 291 -12.07 15.00 9.19
CA GLN A 291 -11.22 15.26 10.35
C GLN A 291 -10.61 16.67 10.32
N LEU A 292 -10.18 17.14 9.15
CA LEU A 292 -9.62 18.48 8.99
C LEU A 292 -10.67 19.57 9.26
N THR A 293 -11.89 19.40 8.76
CA THR A 293 -12.99 20.35 8.99
C THR A 293 -13.42 20.34 10.46
N LYS A 294 -13.55 19.15 11.07
CA LYS A 294 -13.82 19.00 12.50
C LYS A 294 -12.75 19.67 13.36
N ASN A 295 -11.48 19.40 13.10
CA ASN A 295 -10.37 20.00 13.85
C ASN A 295 -10.25 21.52 13.63
N LYS A 296 -10.61 22.04 12.45
CA LYS A 296 -10.72 23.50 12.21
C LYS A 296 -11.80 24.12 13.10
N ASN A 297 -12.97 23.51 13.17
CA ASN A 297 -14.07 24.00 14.00
C ASN A 297 -13.68 23.92 15.49
N GLU A 298 -13.04 22.81 15.90
CA GLU A 298 -12.53 22.62 17.27
C GLU A 298 -11.41 23.59 17.66
N SER A 299 -10.63 24.13 16.71
CA SER A 299 -9.51 25.03 17.02
C SER A 299 -9.98 26.27 17.78
N SER A 300 -11.02 26.94 17.29
CA SER A 300 -11.58 28.12 17.96
C SER A 300 -12.19 27.79 19.32
N ALA A 301 -12.88 26.65 19.42
CA ALA A 301 -13.50 26.19 20.67
C ALA A 301 -12.46 25.81 21.74
N LEU A 302 -11.38 25.13 21.36
CA LEU A 302 -10.30 24.76 22.29
C LEU A 302 -9.56 25.99 22.83
N VAL A 303 -9.31 26.98 21.97
CA VAL A 303 -8.71 28.26 22.37
C VAL A 303 -9.63 28.98 23.36
N ALA A 304 -10.92 29.08 23.06
CA ALA A 304 -11.90 29.67 23.97
C ALA A 304 -11.96 28.93 25.32
N GLN A 305 -11.96 27.58 25.31
CA GLN A 305 -11.97 26.77 26.53
C GLN A 305 -10.71 26.97 27.38
N ARG A 306 -9.53 27.08 26.75
CA ARG A 306 -8.27 27.37 27.42
C ARG A 306 -8.32 28.74 28.07
N ASP A 307 -8.76 29.76 27.34
CA ASP A 307 -8.77 31.15 27.82
C ASP A 307 -9.76 31.31 28.98
N LEU A 308 -10.96 30.73 28.86
CA LEU A 308 -11.95 30.67 29.96
C LEU A 308 -11.39 29.98 31.21
N TRP A 309 -10.65 28.88 31.05
CA TRP A 309 -10.04 28.18 32.18
C TRP A 309 -8.95 29.01 32.85
N LEU A 310 -8.08 29.65 32.07
CA LEU A 310 -7.03 30.53 32.59
C LEU A 310 -7.61 31.74 33.32
N ASP A 311 -8.69 32.33 32.80
CA ASP A 311 -9.39 33.44 33.45
C ASP A 311 -10.04 33.01 34.77
N CYS A 312 -10.65 31.83 34.81
CA CYS A 312 -11.20 31.23 36.03
C CYS A 312 -10.09 31.00 37.07
N GLN A 313 -9.00 30.34 36.67
CA GLN A 313 -7.86 30.05 37.53
C GLN A 313 -7.21 31.34 38.05
N GLY A 314 -7.05 32.35 37.20
CA GLY A 314 -6.49 33.65 37.58
C GLY A 314 -7.37 34.35 38.63
N ARG A 315 -8.69 34.35 38.44
CA ARG A 315 -9.61 34.98 39.39
C ARG A 315 -9.69 34.24 40.72
N VAL A 316 -9.71 32.92 40.72
CA VAL A 316 -9.69 32.10 41.95
C VAL A 316 -8.37 32.26 42.68
N GLY A 317 -7.24 32.24 41.96
CA GLY A 317 -5.92 32.51 42.54
C GLY A 317 -5.78 33.91 43.13
N ASP A 318 -6.36 34.93 42.49
CA ASP A 318 -6.41 36.29 43.03
C ASP A 318 -7.21 36.37 44.35
N LEU A 319 -8.32 35.63 44.44
CA LEU A 319 -9.12 35.55 45.67
C LEU A 319 -8.32 34.85 46.77
N GLU A 320 -7.73 33.69 46.48
CA GLU A 320 -6.91 32.92 47.42
C GLU A 320 -5.73 33.78 47.94
N ASN A 321 -5.00 34.46 47.05
CA ASN A 321 -3.90 35.34 47.43
C ASN A 321 -4.37 36.55 48.27
N LYS A 322 -5.50 37.17 47.92
CA LYS A 322 -6.08 38.27 48.71
C LYS A 322 -6.53 37.81 50.09
N LEU A 323 -7.08 36.61 50.21
CA LEU A 323 -7.48 36.02 51.50
C LEU A 323 -6.24 35.68 52.34
N ILE A 324 -5.23 35.03 51.77
CA ILE A 324 -3.97 34.68 52.45
C ILE A 324 -3.26 35.94 52.94
N THR A 325 -3.11 36.95 52.08
CA THR A 325 -2.44 38.21 52.45
C THR A 325 -3.21 38.97 53.53
N LYS A 326 -4.54 39.00 53.46
CA LYS A 326 -5.36 39.59 54.55
C LYS A 326 -5.18 38.82 55.86
N LEU A 327 -5.20 37.48 55.83
CA LEU A 327 -5.04 36.63 57.01
C LEU A 327 -3.64 36.77 57.65
N GLN A 328 -2.60 36.94 56.84
CA GLN A 328 -1.23 37.14 57.31
C GLN A 328 -0.97 38.55 57.83
N ASN A 329 -1.56 39.57 57.21
CA ASN A 329 -1.38 40.97 57.61
C ASN A 329 -2.25 41.38 58.82
N SER A 330 -3.27 40.59 59.16
CA SER A 330 -4.23 40.90 60.21
C SER A 330 -3.85 40.40 61.61
N SER A 331 -2.57 40.13 61.89
CA SER A 331 -2.13 39.54 63.16
C SER A 331 -2.55 40.33 64.42
N ASN A 332 -3.09 41.56 64.30
CA ASN A 332 -3.59 42.37 65.41
C ASN A 332 -5.01 42.96 65.23
N SER A 333 -5.76 42.61 64.18
CA SER A 333 -7.15 43.11 64.00
C SER A 333 -8.07 42.00 63.50
N ASN A 334 -9.14 41.71 64.24
CA ASN A 334 -10.21 40.81 63.81
C ASN A 334 -10.68 41.19 62.41
N ILE A 335 -10.36 40.37 61.41
CA ILE A 335 -10.91 40.52 60.07
C ILE A 335 -12.42 40.36 60.18
N SER A 336 -13.19 41.31 59.63
CA SER A 336 -14.64 41.18 59.58
C SER A 336 -15.02 40.02 58.64
N PRO A 337 -15.73 38.99 59.13
CA PRO A 337 -16.25 37.89 58.30
C PRO A 337 -17.10 38.39 57.12
N ASN A 338 -17.72 39.57 57.27
CA ASN A 338 -18.50 40.21 56.22
C ASN A 338 -17.64 40.63 55.02
N GLU A 339 -16.43 41.14 55.24
CA GLU A 339 -15.53 41.51 54.14
C GLU A 339 -15.04 40.28 53.38
N MET A 340 -14.73 39.17 54.07
CA MET A 340 -14.37 37.91 53.43
C MET A 340 -15.53 37.35 52.60
N THR A 341 -16.74 37.42 53.14
CA THR A 341 -17.96 36.98 52.45
C THR A 341 -18.25 37.82 51.21
N GLU A 342 -18.07 39.15 51.25
CA GLU A 342 -18.26 40.00 50.06
C GLU A 342 -17.23 39.73 48.96
N MET A 343 -15.96 39.48 49.32
CA MET A 343 -14.92 39.12 48.34
C MET A 343 -15.22 37.78 47.64
N ILE A 344 -15.72 36.80 48.40
CA ILE A 344 -16.12 35.50 47.84
C ILE A 344 -17.37 35.68 46.95
N LYS A 345 -18.39 36.43 47.39
CA LYS A 345 -19.60 36.72 46.60
C LYS A 345 -19.30 37.46 45.29
N SER A 346 -18.39 38.44 45.31
CA SER A 346 -17.95 39.15 44.09
C SER A 346 -17.27 38.19 43.10
N THR A 347 -16.53 37.21 43.60
CA THR A 347 -15.87 36.19 42.77
C THR A 347 -16.88 35.19 42.20
N ILE A 348 -17.87 34.76 43.00
CA ILE A 348 -18.98 33.93 42.53
C ILE A 348 -19.79 34.64 41.43
N GLN A 349 -20.07 35.94 41.58
CA GLN A 349 -20.79 36.70 40.55
C GLN A 349 -20.00 36.77 39.24
N TYR A 350 -18.67 36.93 39.31
CA TYR A 350 -17.80 36.90 38.14
C TYR A 350 -17.79 35.51 37.47
N LEU A 351 -17.70 34.43 38.24
CA LEU A 351 -17.77 33.06 37.72
C LEU A 351 -19.14 32.76 37.07
N ASN A 352 -20.23 33.32 37.60
CA ASN A 352 -21.56 33.22 36.99
C ASN A 352 -21.63 33.95 35.64
N CYS A 353 -21.04 35.15 35.53
CA CYS A 353 -20.95 35.85 34.24
C CYS A 353 -20.09 35.09 33.21
N LEU A 354 -19.03 34.39 33.65
CA LEU A 354 -18.23 33.50 32.78
C LEU A 354 -19.03 32.28 32.29
N LEU A 355 -19.94 31.75 33.11
CA LEU A 355 -20.80 30.62 32.76
C LEU A 355 -21.91 30.98 31.76
N GLU A 356 -22.30 32.25 31.64
CA GLU A 356 -23.32 32.74 30.69
C GLU A 356 -22.84 32.77 29.23
N SER A 357 -21.55 32.53 28.97
CA SER A 357 -20.92 32.61 27.64
C SER A 357 -20.49 31.25 27.04
N PRO A 358 -21.22 30.11 27.18
CA PRO A 358 -20.55 28.83 27.04
C PRO A 358 -20.39 28.40 25.58
N ASP A 359 -19.19 27.90 25.28
CA ASP A 359 -18.98 26.89 24.23
C ASP A 359 -17.97 25.82 24.74
N GLY A 360 -18.44 24.91 25.60
CA GLY A 360 -17.64 23.77 26.08
C GLY A 360 -18.10 23.10 27.37
N LYS A 361 -18.61 21.86 27.29
CA LYS A 361 -19.12 21.09 28.44
C LYS A 361 -18.10 20.87 29.56
N LEU A 362 -16.82 20.67 29.21
CA LEU A 362 -15.78 20.34 30.19
C LEU A 362 -15.40 21.56 31.05
N THR A 363 -15.14 22.70 30.41
CA THR A 363 -14.79 23.94 31.11
C THR A 363 -15.96 24.44 31.95
N THR A 364 -17.21 24.28 31.49
CA THR A 364 -18.38 24.59 32.31
C THR A 364 -18.42 23.76 33.60
N THR A 365 -18.11 22.45 33.54
CA THR A 365 -18.07 21.59 34.74
C THR A 365 -16.97 22.01 35.70
N LEU A 366 -15.79 22.36 35.18
CA LEU A 366 -14.69 22.84 36.02
C LEU A 366 -15.03 24.15 36.72
N ILE A 367 -15.61 25.11 36.01
CA ILE A 367 -16.01 26.42 36.56
C ILE A 367 -17.15 26.24 37.58
N THR A 368 -18.12 25.33 37.33
CA THR A 368 -19.17 25.05 38.32
C THR A 368 -18.61 24.41 39.59
N ASN A 369 -17.63 23.53 39.48
CA ASN A 369 -17.02 22.88 40.65
C ASN A 369 -16.32 23.93 41.54
N GLU A 370 -15.57 24.86 40.96
CA GLU A 370 -14.95 25.97 41.69
C GLU A 370 -15.99 26.89 42.34
N ARG A 371 -17.04 27.23 41.60
CA ARG A 371 -18.15 28.05 42.11
C ARG A 371 -18.84 27.38 43.30
N ASP A 372 -19.14 26.09 43.20
CA ASP A 372 -19.89 25.36 44.21
C ASP A 372 -19.09 25.22 45.52
N VAL A 373 -17.77 25.14 45.44
CA VAL A 373 -16.87 25.16 46.62
C VAL A 373 -16.85 26.54 47.26
N LEU A 374 -16.78 27.62 46.46
CA LEU A 374 -16.85 28.98 46.99
C LEU A 374 -18.22 29.28 47.62
N LEU A 375 -19.31 28.73 47.08
CA LEU A 375 -20.65 28.82 47.68
C LEU A 375 -20.70 28.11 49.04
N LYS A 376 -20.19 26.87 49.13
CA LYS A 376 -20.08 26.14 50.41
C LYS A 376 -19.24 26.90 51.43
N ALA A 377 -18.09 27.45 51.03
CA ALA A 377 -17.25 28.27 51.91
C ALA A 377 -17.99 29.53 52.41
N CYS A 378 -18.82 30.16 51.56
CA CYS A 378 -19.70 31.24 51.98
C CYS A 378 -20.75 30.78 53.00
N GLU A 379 -21.37 29.62 52.82
CA GLU A 379 -22.37 29.08 53.74
C GLU A 379 -21.77 28.77 55.12
N GLU A 380 -20.58 28.16 55.14
CA GLU A 380 -19.83 27.85 56.37
C GLU A 380 -19.49 29.11 57.16
N LEU A 381 -18.92 30.14 56.51
CA LEU A 381 -18.61 31.43 57.14
C LEU A 381 -19.85 32.13 57.72
N ASN A 382 -21.01 32.02 57.06
CA ASN A 382 -22.25 32.61 57.55
C ASN A 382 -22.86 31.79 58.71
N SER A 383 -22.66 30.47 58.73
CA SER A 383 -23.14 29.59 59.81
C SER A 383 -22.36 29.77 61.13
N GLU A 384 -21.07 30.07 61.07
CA GLU A 384 -20.23 30.42 62.23
C GLU A 384 -20.61 31.78 62.85
N ASN A 385 -21.09 32.73 62.04
CA ASN A 385 -21.56 34.04 62.52
C ASN A 385 -22.93 33.97 63.19
N ALA A 386 -23.77 32.98 62.85
CA ALA A 386 -25.10 32.81 63.43
C ALA A 386 -25.09 32.21 64.84
N THR A 387 -24.04 31.47 65.21
CA THR A 387 -23.91 30.82 66.52
C THR A 387 -23.27 31.71 67.60
N THR A 388 -22.74 32.88 67.25
CA THR A 388 -22.05 33.77 68.20
C THR A 388 -22.93 34.89 68.78
N THR A 389 -24.22 34.97 68.44
CA THR A 389 -25.09 36.05 68.94
C THR A 389 -26.41 35.54 69.54
N HIS A 390 -26.36 34.68 70.57
CA HIS A 390 -27.35 34.68 71.68
C HIS A 390 -27.00 33.65 72.77
N GLY A 391 -26.79 34.14 74.01
CA GLY A 391 -27.30 33.47 75.20
C GLY A 391 -26.34 32.64 76.07
N ASN A 392 -25.76 33.28 77.07
CA ASN A 392 -25.32 32.71 78.35
C ASN A 392 -26.18 31.53 78.86
N ARG A 393 -25.59 30.34 79.03
CA ARG A 393 -25.56 29.59 80.32
C ARG A 393 -24.70 28.32 80.24
N GLY A 394 -23.52 28.41 80.86
CA GLY A 394 -22.94 27.37 81.71
C GLY A 394 -22.44 26.08 81.07
N ALA A 395 -21.16 26.06 80.67
CA ALA A 395 -20.22 24.98 80.97
C ALA A 395 -18.81 25.33 80.44
N THR A 396 -17.96 25.87 81.30
CA THR A 396 -16.50 25.89 81.11
C THR A 396 -15.90 24.56 81.58
N PRO A 397 -14.67 24.19 81.21
CA PRO A 397 -14.18 23.78 79.89
C PRO A 397 -13.44 22.40 80.00
N PRO A 398 -12.84 21.85 78.93
CA PRO A 398 -11.58 21.12 79.12
C PRO A 398 -10.42 21.86 78.44
N LYS A 399 -9.37 22.04 79.24
CA LYS A 399 -8.08 22.67 78.94
C LYS A 399 -7.26 21.85 77.91
N PRO A 400 -6.19 22.45 77.34
CA PRO A 400 -5.49 21.98 76.16
C PRO A 400 -4.55 20.81 76.47
N ILE A 401 -4.34 19.92 75.50
CA ILE A 401 -3.29 18.90 75.57
C ILE A 401 -2.13 19.39 74.72
N ASP A 402 -1.11 19.89 75.41
CA ASP A 402 0.26 20.04 74.93
C ASP A 402 1.03 18.83 75.48
N MET A 403 1.70 18.03 74.65
CA MET A 403 2.71 17.06 75.13
C MET A 403 3.77 16.79 74.06
N TYR A 404 4.96 17.36 74.29
CA TYR A 404 6.22 16.86 73.78
C TYR A 404 6.83 15.84 74.77
N GLU A 405 7.33 14.74 74.17
CA GLU A 405 8.53 13.94 74.50
C GLU A 405 8.59 12.87 75.62
N THR A 406 8.86 11.64 75.14
CA THR A 406 9.81 10.59 75.65
C THR A 406 9.49 9.89 76.99
N HIS A 407 9.72 8.58 77.23
CA HIS A 407 10.69 7.59 76.73
C HIS A 407 10.20 6.13 77.02
N LYS A 408 10.60 5.19 76.13
CA LYS A 408 11.11 3.81 76.36
C LYS A 408 10.24 2.63 76.88
N ASP A 409 10.36 1.57 76.05
CA ASP A 409 10.55 0.15 76.32
C ASP A 409 9.39 -0.87 76.13
N SER A 410 9.63 -1.69 75.09
CA SER A 410 9.44 -3.15 75.01
C SER A 410 8.24 -3.72 74.22
N ASN A 411 8.54 -4.02 72.94
CA ASN A 411 8.42 -5.31 72.26
C ASN A 411 7.10 -6.11 72.35
N ALA A 412 6.30 -6.06 71.28
CA ALA A 412 5.80 -7.27 70.62
C ALA A 412 5.36 -6.99 69.18
N SER A 413 5.83 -7.84 68.29
CA SER A 413 5.81 -7.81 66.83
C SER A 413 4.43 -7.96 66.18
N SER A 414 4.10 -7.08 65.22
CA SER A 414 3.41 -7.48 63.99
C SER A 414 3.77 -6.52 62.84
N SER A 415 4.01 -7.10 61.67
CA SER A 415 4.67 -6.50 60.51
C SER A 415 3.73 -5.64 59.65
N LEU A 416 4.03 -4.34 59.53
CA LEU A 416 3.50 -3.45 58.48
C LEU A 416 4.65 -3.04 57.56
N LYS A 417 4.65 -3.59 56.34
CA LYS A 417 5.46 -3.11 55.21
C LYS A 417 4.76 -1.88 54.63
N GLN A 418 5.52 -0.80 54.49
CA GLN A 418 5.17 0.42 53.75
C GLN A 418 4.83 0.11 52.28
N PRO A 419 3.95 0.90 51.63
CA PRO A 419 4.13 1.26 50.23
C PRO A 419 4.77 2.65 50.15
N ALA A 420 6.00 2.66 49.64
CA ALA A 420 6.78 3.84 49.35
C ALA A 420 6.25 4.57 48.09
N SER A 421 6.45 5.89 48.09
CA SER A 421 6.36 6.80 46.95
C SER A 421 6.89 6.21 45.63
N PRO A 422 6.28 6.48 44.47
CA PRO A 422 6.97 6.27 43.20
C PRO A 422 7.98 7.41 42.98
N PRO A 423 9.26 7.10 42.72
CA PRO A 423 10.26 8.10 42.35
C PRO A 423 10.20 8.35 40.84
N PHE A 424 10.09 9.61 40.43
CA PHE A 424 10.45 10.02 39.07
C PHE A 424 11.96 10.24 38.98
N LEU A 425 12.56 9.62 37.96
CA LEU A 425 13.81 9.99 37.28
C LEU A 425 15.12 9.95 38.10
N VAL A 426 15.66 8.73 38.26
CA VAL A 426 17.10 8.51 38.19
C VAL A 426 17.42 7.82 36.87
N ALA A 427 18.28 8.46 36.08
CA ALA A 427 18.86 7.89 34.89
C ALA A 427 19.62 6.58 35.20
N SER A 428 19.12 5.46 34.70
CA SER A 428 19.87 4.21 34.50
C SER A 428 19.90 3.94 33.00
N LYS A 429 21.09 4.03 32.40
CA LYS A 429 21.87 2.86 31.98
C LYS A 429 21.08 1.93 31.06
N SER A 430 21.28 2.16 29.76
CA SER A 430 21.41 1.22 28.64
C SER A 430 20.69 -0.14 28.70
N PRO A 431 19.87 -0.48 27.69
CA PRO A 431 19.36 -1.84 27.47
C PRO A 431 20.46 -2.79 26.93
N PRO A 432 20.24 -4.13 26.96
CA PRO A 432 21.31 -5.13 26.96
C PRO A 432 21.97 -5.34 25.60
N LYS A 433 23.27 -5.69 25.65
CA LYS A 433 24.04 -6.28 24.54
C LYS A 433 23.33 -7.54 24.04
N ILE A 434 22.75 -7.45 22.85
CA ILE A 434 22.57 -8.63 22.00
C ILE A 434 23.97 -9.11 21.62
N GLY A 435 24.28 -10.33 22.04
CA GLY A 435 25.50 -11.04 21.66
C GLY A 435 25.53 -11.25 20.16
N ILE A 436 26.34 -10.45 19.49
CA ILE A 436 26.91 -10.80 18.20
C ILE A 436 28.06 -11.74 18.49
N SER A 437 27.94 -12.98 18.02
CA SER A 437 28.92 -14.03 18.16
C SER A 437 30.26 -13.58 17.57
N GLU A 438 31.28 -13.54 18.42
CA GLU A 438 32.66 -13.31 18.05
C GLU A 438 33.25 -14.61 17.45
N SER A 439 32.86 -14.93 16.22
CA SER A 439 33.53 -15.96 15.40
C SER A 439 33.67 -15.58 13.93
N ILE A 440 33.29 -14.37 13.53
CA ILE A 440 33.50 -13.88 12.17
C ILE A 440 33.96 -12.43 12.27
N ILE A 441 35.26 -12.21 12.48
CA ILE A 441 36.13 -11.10 12.02
C ILE A 441 37.54 -11.37 12.58
N LYS A 442 38.14 -12.47 12.13
CA LYS A 442 39.60 -12.63 11.97
C LYS A 442 39.84 -13.43 10.69
N ALA A 443 39.38 -12.90 9.57
CA ALA A 443 39.71 -13.39 8.24
C ALA A 443 39.59 -12.24 7.23
N SER A 444 40.41 -11.21 7.40
CA SER A 444 40.77 -10.27 6.32
C SER A 444 41.79 -9.28 6.87
N LYS A 445 42.93 -9.20 6.17
CA LYS A 445 44.13 -8.40 6.46
C LYS A 445 45.12 -8.98 7.47
N ASN A 446 45.78 -10.07 7.07
CA ASN A 446 47.22 -10.02 6.95
C ASN A 446 47.58 -10.34 5.51
N GLY A 447 47.95 -9.32 4.75
CA GLY A 447 48.63 -9.48 3.48
C GLY A 447 50.09 -9.78 3.75
N SER A 448 50.56 -10.95 3.30
CA SER A 448 51.97 -11.28 3.14
C SER A 448 52.15 -12.11 1.87
N ILE A 449 52.52 -11.39 0.81
CA ILE A 449 53.53 -11.73 -0.21
C ILE A 449 54.10 -13.17 -0.15
N SER A 450 53.91 -13.93 -1.23
CA SER A 450 54.90 -14.79 -1.94
C SER A 450 54.18 -15.53 -3.08
N LYS A 451 54.40 -15.24 -4.36
CA LYS A 451 55.45 -15.77 -5.26
C LYS A 451 55.62 -17.30 -5.25
N LYS A 452 55.47 -17.85 -6.47
CA LYS A 452 55.98 -19.10 -7.09
C LYS A 452 54.95 -20.22 -7.32
N VAL A 453 54.73 -20.59 -8.60
CA VAL A 453 55.27 -21.78 -9.34
C VAL A 453 54.45 -23.01 -8.94
N ASP A 454 53.77 -23.76 -9.81
CA ASP A 454 53.97 -24.14 -11.22
C ASP A 454 52.77 -23.84 -12.15
#